data_AF-A0A956VHD3-F1
#
_entry.id   AF-A0A956VHD3-F1
#
_cell.length_a   1.000
_cell.length_b   1.000
_cell.length_c   1.000
_cell.angle_alpha   90.00
_cell.angle_beta   90.00
_cell.angle_gamma   90.00
#
_symmetry.space_group_name_H-M   'P 1'
#
loop_
_entity.id
_entity.type
_entity.pdbx_description
1 polymer ?
#
loop_
_entity_poly.entity_id
_entity_poly.type
_entity_poly.pdbx_seq_one_letter_code
_entity_poly.pdbx_strand_id
1 'polypeptide(L)'
;MAKFTKIPKAQAPVPVRQSGRLAARMKLYEEHIMSVSAGEVGRLVPDRDETARGLALRIGRAARRVSRPVKTWIDKGVVYFEPVS
;
A
#
# COMPACT_ATOMS: atom_id res chain seq x y z
N MET A 1 -4.14 14.59 -16.04
CA MET A 1 -5.10 15.14 -15.07
C MET A 1 -6.40 14.36 -15.18
N ALA A 2 -7.01 13.91 -14.08
CA ALA A 2 -8.27 13.16 -14.14
C ALA A 2 -9.46 14.13 -14.33
N LYS A 3 -10.45 13.75 -15.14
CA LYS A 3 -11.71 14.50 -15.28
C LYS A 3 -12.69 14.02 -14.20
N PHE A 4 -13.26 14.96 -13.44
CA PHE A 4 -14.22 14.67 -12.37
C PHE A 4 -15.61 15.14 -12.78
N THR A 5 -16.61 14.27 -12.64
CA THR A 5 -18.03 14.58 -12.83
C THR A 5 -18.86 13.86 -11.76
N LYS A 6 -20.05 14.37 -11.48
CA LYS A 6 -21.00 13.76 -10.53
C LYS A 6 -22.13 13.09 -11.30
N ILE A 7 -22.57 11.92 -10.84
CA ILE A 7 -23.73 11.19 -11.38
C ILE A 7 -24.69 10.79 -10.25
N PRO A 8 -26.00 10.65 -10.49
CA PRO A 8 -26.94 10.07 -9.54
C PRO A 8 -26.54 8.65 -9.13
N LYS A 9 -26.72 8.28 -7.86
CA LYS A 9 -26.32 6.96 -7.32
C LYS A 9 -26.94 5.79 -8.08
N ALA A 10 -28.20 5.92 -8.53
CA ALA A 10 -28.90 4.88 -9.28
C ALA A 10 -28.28 4.58 -10.65
N GLN A 11 -27.49 5.51 -11.20
CA GLN A 11 -26.78 5.34 -12.47
C GLN A 11 -25.36 4.78 -12.27
N ALA A 12 -24.88 4.70 -11.03
CA ALA A 12 -23.57 4.14 -10.73
C ALA A 12 -23.66 2.60 -10.67
N PRO A 13 -22.68 1.87 -11.24
CA PRO A 13 -22.62 0.42 -11.08
C PRO A 13 -22.41 0.04 -9.61
N VAL A 14 -22.90 -1.14 -9.22
CA VAL A 14 -22.68 -1.67 -7.87
C VAL A 14 -21.17 -1.85 -7.66
N PRO A 15 -20.60 -1.32 -6.55
CA PRO A 15 -19.18 -1.50 -6.28
C PRO A 15 -18.89 -2.99 -6.10
N VAL A 16 -17.94 -3.50 -6.88
CA VAL A 16 -17.43 -4.86 -6.71
C VAL A 16 -16.78 -4.94 -5.33
N ARG A 17 -17.25 -5.86 -4.48
CA ARG A 17 -16.59 -6.13 -3.20
C ARG A 17 -15.16 -6.56 -3.47
N GLN A 18 -14.20 -5.89 -2.84
CA GLN A 18 -12.80 -6.26 -2.94
C GLN A 18 -12.63 -7.74 -2.55
N SER A 19 -12.01 -8.53 -3.43
CA SER A 19 -11.75 -9.94 -3.18
C SER A 19 -10.91 -10.14 -1.91
N GLY A 20 -11.16 -11.22 -1.15
CA GLY A 20 -10.42 -11.55 0.07
C GLY A 20 -8.90 -11.66 -0.12
N ARG A 21 -8.43 -11.88 -1.36
CA ARG A 21 -7.00 -11.89 -1.72
C ARG A 21 -6.30 -10.58 -1.39
N LEU A 22 -6.98 -9.42 -1.52
CA LEU A 22 -6.38 -8.14 -1.16
C LEU A 22 -6.24 -7.99 0.36
N ALA A 23 -7.22 -8.46 1.14
CA ALA A 23 -7.16 -8.41 2.59
C ALA A 23 -6.01 -9.27 3.14
N ALA A 24 -5.86 -10.50 2.62
CA ALA A 24 -4.73 -11.37 2.96
C ALA A 24 -3.38 -10.73 2.57
N ARG A 25 -3.31 -10.09 1.39
CA ARG A 25 -2.10 -9.38 0.95
C ARG A 25 -1.77 -8.19 1.86
N MET A 26 -2.77 -7.48 2.36
CA MET A 26 -2.56 -6.38 3.30
C MET A 26 -1.99 -6.85 4.64
N LYS A 27 -2.43 -8.01 5.15
CA LYS A 27 -1.86 -8.60 6.36
C LYS A 27 -0.35 -8.83 6.26
N LEU A 28 0.13 -9.31 5.11
CA LEU A 28 1.58 -9.47 4.86
C LEU A 28 2.33 -8.14 4.94
N TYR A 29 1.78 -7.06 4.39
CA TYR A 29 2.40 -5.74 4.49
C TYR A 29 2.37 -5.17 5.91
N GLU A 30 1.31 -5.45 6.67
CA GLU A 30 1.21 -5.11 8.09
C GLU A 30 2.31 -5.83 8.89
N GLU A 31 2.52 -7.12 8.64
CA GLU A 31 3.61 -7.91 9.23
C GLU A 31 5.00 -7.37 8.88
N HIS A 32 5.25 -7.04 7.60
CA HIS A 32 6.52 -6.42 7.19
C HIS A 32 6.78 -5.08 7.89
N ILE A 33 5.75 -4.28 8.14
CA ILE A 33 5.91 -3.00 8.86
C ILE A 33 6.21 -3.23 10.33
N MET A 34 5.62 -4.26 10.94
CA MET A 34 5.90 -4.63 12.32
C MET A 34 7.30 -5.22 12.50
N SER A 35 7.83 -5.91 11.48
CA SER A 35 9.14 -6.57 11.56
C SER A 35 10.34 -5.64 11.42
N VAL A 36 10.19 -4.45 10.82
CA VAL A 36 11.29 -3.49 10.65
C VAL A 36 11.48 -2.70 11.94
N SER A 37 12.66 -2.77 12.55
CA SER A 37 13.01 -2.08 13.80
C SER A 37 13.50 -0.65 13.57
N ALA A 38 13.70 0.11 14.64
CA ALA A 38 14.36 1.42 14.55
C ALA A 38 15.81 1.24 14.05
N GLY A 39 16.21 2.04 13.06
CA GLY A 39 17.53 1.92 12.40
C GLY A 39 17.58 0.88 11.27
N GLU A 40 16.49 0.14 11.01
CA GLU A 40 16.39 -0.79 9.89
C GLU A 40 15.55 -0.21 8.75
N VAL A 41 15.81 -0.70 7.53
CA VAL A 41 15.08 -0.33 6.32
C VAL A 41 14.47 -1.57 5.69
N GLY A 42 13.15 -1.58 5.54
CA GLY A 42 12.43 -2.56 4.75
C GLY A 42 12.66 -2.34 3.26
N ARG A 43 12.83 -3.42 2.51
CA ARG A 43 13.07 -3.40 1.06
C ARG A 43 12.10 -4.35 0.34
N LEU A 44 11.37 -3.83 -0.64
CA LEU A 44 10.45 -4.61 -1.47
C LEU A 44 10.74 -4.41 -2.96
N VAL A 45 10.90 -5.52 -3.66
CA VAL A 45 11.06 -5.55 -5.12
C VAL A 45 9.72 -5.97 -5.73
N PRO A 46 9.15 -5.18 -6.66
CA PRO A 46 7.91 -5.58 -7.34
C PRO A 46 8.13 -6.85 -8.17
N ASP A 47 7.18 -7.77 -8.10
CA ASP A 47 7.08 -8.92 -9.02
C ASP A 47 6.19 -8.59 -10.23
N ARG A 48 6.11 -9.47 -11.24
CA ARG A 48 5.55 -9.25 -12.60
C ARG A 48 4.17 -8.56 -12.66
N ASP A 49 3.34 -8.69 -11.63
CA ASP A 49 2.00 -8.11 -11.55
C ASP A 49 1.88 -6.93 -10.55
N GLU A 50 3.01 -6.43 -10.03
CA GLU A 50 3.05 -5.31 -9.11
C GLU A 50 3.93 -4.17 -9.64
N THR A 51 3.58 -2.95 -9.25
CA THR A 51 4.39 -1.76 -9.55
C THR A 51 4.97 -1.22 -8.24
N ALA A 52 6.17 -0.63 -8.31
CA ALA A 52 6.79 0.03 -7.16
C ALA A 52 5.86 1.06 -6.53
N ARG A 53 5.13 1.83 -7.35
CA ARG A 53 4.13 2.79 -6.89
C ARG A 53 2.96 2.11 -6.17
N GLY A 54 2.46 1.01 -6.71
CA GLY A 54 1.40 0.22 -6.09
C GLY A 54 1.82 -0.40 -4.76
N LEU A 55 3.07 -0.84 -4.65
CA LEU A 55 3.67 -1.33 -3.41
C LEU A 55 3.83 -0.22 -2.38
N ALA A 56 4.38 0.93 -2.75
CA ALA A 56 4.52 2.07 -1.85
C ALA A 56 3.16 2.53 -1.28
N LEU A 57 2.10 2.56 -2.11
CA LEU A 57 0.74 2.85 -1.65
C LEU A 57 0.22 1.81 -0.66
N ARG A 58 0.53 0.53 -0.85
CA ARG A 58 0.13 -0.55 0.06
C ARG A 58 0.87 -0.49 1.38
N ILE A 59 2.17 -0.19 1.38
CA ILE A 59 2.95 0.06 2.59
C ILE A 59 2.37 1.24 3.37
N GLY A 60 2.13 2.38 2.72
CA GLY A 60 1.52 3.53 3.40
C GLY A 60 0.13 3.24 3.98
N ARG A 61 -0.65 2.34 3.36
CA ARG A 61 -1.95 1.90 3.91
C ARG A 61 -1.80 0.94 5.09
N ALA A 62 -0.88 -0.02 4.99
CA ALA A 62 -0.60 -0.97 6.06
C ALA A 62 -0.09 -0.24 7.31
N ALA A 63 0.81 0.73 7.14
CA ALA A 63 1.34 1.58 8.21
C ALA A 63 0.23 2.26 9.02
N ARG A 64 -0.77 2.80 8.31
CA ARG A 64 -1.94 3.45 8.92
C ARG A 64 -2.85 2.46 9.66
N ARG A 65 -2.92 1.20 9.22
CA ARG A 65 -3.76 0.18 9.87
C ARG A 65 -3.16 -0.31 11.20
N VAL A 66 -1.84 -0.40 11.28
CA VAL A 66 -1.13 -0.82 12.50
C VAL A 66 -0.68 0.37 13.36
N SER A 67 -1.14 1.60 13.04
CA SER A 67 -0.76 2.83 13.74
C SER A 67 0.76 3.04 13.87
N ARG A 68 1.55 2.54 12.90
CA ARG A 68 3.00 2.66 12.86
C ARG A 68 3.41 3.47 11.64
N PRO A 69 3.62 4.79 11.76
CA PRO A 69 4.00 5.62 10.62
C PRO A 69 5.37 5.18 10.11
N VAL A 70 5.49 5.13 8.78
CA VAL A 70 6.75 4.82 8.09
C VAL A 70 7.01 5.90 7.04
N LYS A 71 8.28 6.25 6.85
CA LYS A 71 8.72 6.97 5.67
C LYS A 71 8.87 5.95 4.55
N THR A 72 8.43 6.28 3.34
CA THR A 72 8.49 5.36 2.18
C THR A 72 9.04 6.11 0.97
N TRP A 73 9.97 5.49 0.25
CA TRP A 73 10.55 6.04 -0.98
C TRP A 73 10.77 4.93 -2.01
N ILE A 74 11.01 5.34 -3.26
CA ILE A 74 11.28 4.44 -4.37
C ILE A 74 12.63 4.84 -4.98
N ASP A 75 13.53 3.87 -5.12
CA ASP A 75 14.78 4.03 -5.86
C ASP A 75 14.95 2.87 -6.84
N LYS A 76 15.22 3.19 -8.11
CA LYS A 76 15.40 2.20 -9.21
C LYS A 76 14.33 1.11 -9.27
N GLY A 77 13.07 1.48 -8.99
CA GLY A 77 11.94 0.54 -9.01
C GLY A 77 11.81 -0.35 -7.77
N VAL A 78 12.69 -0.19 -6.78
CA VAL A 78 12.63 -0.86 -5.48
C VAL A 78 11.98 0.08 -4.47
N VAL A 79 11.08 -0.46 -3.65
CA VAL A 79 10.41 0.29 -2.59
C VAL A 79 11.17 0.09 -1.29
N TYR A 80 11.41 1.18 -0.59
CA TYR A 80 12.04 1.20 0.72
C TYR A 80 11.13 1.86 1.74
N PHE A 81 11.20 1.41 2.99
CA PHE A 81 10.49 2.05 4.09
C PHE A 81 11.19 1.87 5.43
N GLU A 82 11.06 2.85 6.30
CA GLU A 82 11.61 2.82 7.67
C GLU A 82 10.60 3.43 8.67
N PRO A 83 10.53 2.96 9.92
CA PRO A 83 9.70 3.58 10.95
C PRO A 83 10.09 5.04 11.16
N VAL A 84 9.08 5.91 11.24
CA VAL A 84 9.30 7.29 11.73
C VAL A 84 9.39 7.19 13.25
N SER A 85 10.53 7.57 13.81
CA SER A 85 10.75 7.65 15.26
C SER A 85 9.90 8.74 15.89
#